data_AF-A0AA37GH87-F1
#
_entry.id   AF-A0AA37GH87-F1
#
_cell.length_a   1.000
_cell.length_b   1.000
_cell.length_c   1.000
_cell.angle_alpha   90.00
_cell.angle_beta   90.00
_cell.angle_gamma   90.00
#
_symmetry.space_group_name_H-M   'P 1'
#
loop_
_entity.id
_entity.type
_entity.pdbx_description
1 polymer ?
#
loop_
_entity_poly.entity_id
_entity_poly.type
_entity_poly.pdbx_seq_one_letter_code
_entity_poly.pdbx_strand_id
1 'polypeptide(L)'
;MITDALLKAIPPGTQLVDKEEALNNADAADLLEMLKRAPDDEALEALNFLGFSNEPAEVGSALRSYDVGLSQVALNRAILPPTQTSLEFELMMRHPLAYPTWAPVQPSKLDLEFLLLPSKIRWDGTGPTLLLGVDISRWTDVPITNEFSIAVLQLYLETDHPLMPLIDVDLLLDGLLGQNEFCSRILVSALFAWACGYAVFEPEATVIGHAFYNEAKELWKKTKEARAADHVCTVAAVQYLLVTAVSSGAGAEYVEFLGDLLEMSRRLELFNIDPSQTLEDDVDDSADHRRAKSQIAWVLFTCLTA
;
A
#
# COMPACT_ATOMS: atom_id res chain seq x y z
N MET A 1 -13.78 -53.98 -7.71
CA MET A 1 -14.66 -54.01 -8.89
C MET A 1 -16.07 -54.31 -8.42
N ILE A 2 -16.93 -53.30 -8.37
CA ILE A 2 -18.36 -53.49 -8.07
C ILE A 2 -19.03 -53.97 -9.37
N THR A 3 -19.76 -55.08 -9.32
CA THR A 3 -20.38 -55.71 -10.49
C THR A 3 -21.55 -54.87 -11.00
N ASP A 4 -21.73 -54.81 -12.33
CA ASP A 4 -22.80 -54.05 -13.02
C ASP A 4 -24.22 -54.37 -12.52
N ALA A 5 -24.40 -55.55 -11.91
CA ALA A 5 -25.65 -55.97 -11.27
C ALA A 5 -25.99 -55.13 -10.02
N LEU A 6 -24.99 -54.69 -9.25
CA LEU A 6 -25.19 -53.87 -8.04
C LEU A 6 -25.52 -52.42 -8.37
N LEU A 7 -24.95 -51.87 -9.45
CA LEU A 7 -25.25 -50.50 -9.89
C LEU A 7 -26.68 -50.36 -10.41
N LYS A 8 -27.24 -51.40 -11.03
CA LYS A 8 -28.64 -51.44 -11.52
C LYS A 8 -29.69 -51.63 -10.41
N ALA A 9 -29.27 -52.02 -9.21
CA ALA A 9 -30.16 -52.21 -8.07
C ALA A 9 -30.44 -50.90 -7.29
N ILE A 10 -29.71 -49.82 -7.60
CA ILE A 10 -29.87 -48.52 -6.95
C ILE A 10 -31.03 -47.76 -7.64
N PRO A 11 -32.07 -47.35 -6.89
CA PRO A 11 -33.20 -46.62 -7.45
C PRO A 11 -32.75 -45.32 -8.16
N PRO A 12 -33.27 -45.02 -9.36
CA PRO A 12 -32.99 -43.76 -10.03
C PRO A 12 -33.50 -42.60 -9.15
N GLY A 13 -32.60 -41.71 -8.74
CA GLY A 13 -32.84 -40.64 -7.75
C GLY A 13 -32.11 -40.81 -6.41
N THR A 14 -31.39 -41.91 -6.19
CA THR A 14 -30.49 -42.10 -5.02
C THR A 14 -29.00 -42.17 -5.39
N GLN A 15 -28.68 -42.05 -6.68
CA GLN A 15 -27.30 -41.84 -7.13
C GLN A 15 -26.94 -40.38 -6.89
N LEU A 16 -25.89 -40.15 -6.10
CA LEU A 16 -25.46 -38.79 -5.72
C LEU A 16 -24.87 -38.01 -6.91
N VAL A 17 -24.42 -38.70 -7.97
CA VAL A 17 -23.88 -38.13 -9.22
C VAL A 17 -24.01 -39.19 -10.33
N ASP A 18 -24.33 -38.79 -11.57
CA ASP A 18 -24.37 -39.68 -12.74
C ASP A 18 -22.98 -40.26 -13.04
N LYS A 19 -22.90 -41.50 -13.59
CA LYS A 19 -21.62 -42.19 -13.85
C LYS A 19 -20.67 -41.37 -14.75
N GLU A 20 -21.23 -40.62 -15.68
CA GLU A 20 -20.51 -39.75 -16.61
C GLU A 20 -19.95 -38.49 -15.90
N GLU A 21 -20.72 -37.91 -14.99
CA GLU A 21 -20.30 -36.78 -14.16
C GLU A 21 -19.29 -37.20 -13.08
N ALA A 22 -19.40 -38.41 -12.53
CA ALA A 22 -18.39 -39.00 -11.64
C ALA A 22 -17.06 -39.30 -12.35
N LEU A 23 -17.10 -39.65 -13.64
CA LEU A 23 -15.92 -39.81 -14.50
C LEU A 23 -15.28 -38.45 -14.83
N ASN A 24 -16.10 -37.42 -15.11
CA ASN A 24 -15.63 -36.05 -15.33
C ASN A 24 -15.00 -35.42 -14.08
N ASN A 25 -15.36 -35.90 -12.88
CA ASN A 25 -14.85 -35.39 -11.60
C ASN A 25 -13.71 -36.23 -11.01
N ALA A 26 -13.16 -37.19 -11.78
CA ALA A 26 -12.07 -38.05 -11.33
C ALA A 26 -10.81 -37.23 -11.01
N ASP A 27 -10.49 -36.22 -11.81
CA ASP A 27 -9.33 -35.34 -11.60
C ASP A 27 -9.46 -34.50 -10.31
N ALA A 28 -10.68 -34.07 -9.97
CA ALA A 28 -10.93 -33.34 -8.73
C ALA A 28 -10.80 -34.25 -7.50
N ALA A 29 -11.26 -35.50 -7.61
CA ALA A 29 -11.11 -36.48 -6.55
C ALA A 29 -9.62 -36.83 -6.30
N ASP A 30 -8.85 -37.00 -7.36
CA ASP A 30 -7.41 -37.25 -7.29
C ASP A 30 -6.66 -36.05 -6.69
N LEU A 31 -7.01 -34.83 -7.10
CA LEU A 31 -6.46 -33.60 -6.52
C LEU A 31 -6.79 -33.47 -5.03
N LEU A 32 -8.00 -33.79 -4.61
CA LEU A 32 -8.42 -33.70 -3.21
C LEU A 32 -7.65 -34.72 -2.35
N GLU A 33 -7.39 -35.92 -2.87
CA GLU A 33 -6.52 -36.91 -2.22
C GLU A 33 -5.06 -36.46 -2.16
N MET A 34 -4.58 -35.67 -3.13
CA MET A 34 -3.25 -35.06 -3.07
C MET A 34 -3.19 -33.96 -2.00
N LEU A 35 -4.17 -33.05 -1.94
CA LEU A 35 -4.24 -31.98 -0.94
C LEU A 35 -4.29 -32.50 0.49
N LYS A 36 -5.01 -33.59 0.74
CA LYS A 36 -5.07 -34.22 2.08
C LYS A 36 -3.71 -34.74 2.58
N ARG A 37 -2.77 -34.99 1.68
CA ARG A 37 -1.44 -35.54 1.99
C ARG A 37 -0.34 -34.48 1.94
N ALA A 38 -0.63 -33.31 1.40
CA ALA A 38 0.29 -32.19 1.31
C ALA A 38 0.39 -31.45 2.66
N PRO A 39 1.53 -30.78 2.93
CA PRO A 39 1.66 -29.77 3.97
C PRO A 39 0.61 -28.65 3.83
N ASP A 40 0.20 -28.03 4.94
CA ASP A 40 -0.87 -27.02 4.97
C ASP A 40 -0.58 -25.80 4.07
N ASP A 41 0.69 -25.41 3.97
CA ASP A 41 1.17 -24.31 3.11
C ASP A 41 1.04 -24.64 1.62
N GLU A 42 1.46 -25.84 1.21
CA GLU A 42 1.34 -26.32 -0.17
C GLU A 42 -0.13 -26.53 -0.58
N ALA A 43 -0.95 -27.03 0.36
CA ALA A 43 -2.38 -27.24 0.13
C ALA A 43 -3.13 -25.92 -0.08
N LEU A 44 -2.80 -24.88 0.69
CA LEU A 44 -3.42 -23.56 0.60
C LEU A 44 -3.05 -22.85 -0.71
N GLU A 45 -1.81 -22.99 -1.17
CA GLU A 45 -1.34 -22.45 -2.44
C GLU A 45 -2.03 -23.11 -3.64
N ALA A 46 -2.18 -24.44 -3.62
CA ALA A 46 -2.88 -25.18 -4.67
C ALA A 46 -4.39 -24.85 -4.72
N LEU A 47 -5.03 -24.62 -3.57
CA LEU A 47 -6.43 -24.17 -3.50
C LEU A 47 -6.62 -22.76 -4.08
N ASN A 48 -5.70 -21.85 -3.79
CA ASN A 48 -5.70 -20.52 -4.39
C ASN A 48 -5.57 -20.61 -5.92
N PHE A 49 -4.66 -21.46 -6.42
CA PHE A 49 -4.47 -21.66 -7.86
C PHE A 49 -5.73 -22.22 -8.55
N LEU A 50 -6.43 -23.16 -7.91
CA LEU A 50 -7.71 -23.70 -8.37
C LEU A 50 -8.81 -22.65 -8.49
N GLY A 51 -8.83 -21.68 -7.56
CA GLY A 51 -9.74 -20.53 -7.62
C GLY A 51 -9.56 -19.66 -8.86
N PHE A 52 -8.42 -19.79 -9.57
CA PHE A 52 -8.13 -19.06 -10.81
C PHE A 52 -8.26 -19.91 -12.09
N SER A 53 -7.84 -21.19 -12.08
CA SER A 53 -7.84 -22.03 -13.29
C SER A 53 -9.17 -22.74 -13.53
N ASN A 54 -10.01 -22.94 -12.50
CA ASN A 54 -11.21 -23.80 -12.53
C ASN A 54 -10.96 -25.24 -13.06
N GLU A 55 -9.72 -25.65 -13.28
CA GLU A 55 -9.37 -26.96 -13.85
C GLU A 55 -8.48 -27.76 -12.88
N PRO A 56 -9.01 -28.83 -12.24
CA PRO A 56 -8.28 -29.60 -11.24
C PRO A 56 -7.16 -30.47 -11.84
N ALA A 57 -7.25 -30.83 -13.12
CA ALA A 57 -6.24 -31.64 -13.80
C ALA A 57 -4.90 -30.90 -13.95
N GLU A 58 -4.93 -29.62 -14.27
CA GLU A 58 -3.75 -28.76 -14.39
C GLU A 58 -3.04 -28.60 -13.03
N VAL A 59 -3.81 -28.31 -11.98
CA VAL A 59 -3.29 -28.15 -10.61
C VAL A 59 -2.68 -29.47 -10.10
N GLY A 60 -3.35 -30.59 -10.37
CA GLY A 60 -2.85 -31.91 -10.02
C GLY A 60 -1.55 -32.25 -10.78
N SER A 61 -1.41 -31.81 -12.03
CA SER A 61 -0.17 -31.98 -12.79
C SER A 61 1.00 -31.16 -12.21
N ALA A 62 0.73 -29.94 -11.76
CA ALA A 62 1.71 -29.03 -11.17
C ALA A 62 2.20 -29.51 -9.79
N LEU A 63 1.29 -30.02 -8.95
CA LEU A 63 1.65 -30.63 -7.67
C LEU A 63 2.47 -31.92 -7.86
N ARG A 64 2.20 -32.71 -8.91
CA ARG A 64 2.96 -33.93 -9.21
C ARG A 64 4.36 -33.66 -9.77
N SER A 65 4.56 -32.55 -10.48
CA SER A 65 5.82 -32.27 -11.14
C SER A 65 6.91 -31.73 -10.21
N TYR A 66 6.59 -31.29 -8.98
CA TYR A 66 7.52 -30.57 -8.10
C TYR A 66 8.36 -29.54 -8.88
N ASP A 67 7.73 -28.90 -9.87
CA ASP A 67 8.37 -27.82 -10.60
C ASP A 67 8.08 -26.53 -9.84
N VAL A 68 9.09 -25.70 -9.70
CA VAL A 68 9.14 -24.45 -8.94
C VAL A 68 8.33 -23.36 -9.68
N GLY A 69 7.18 -23.73 -10.26
CA GLY A 69 6.41 -22.97 -11.23
C GLY A 69 5.24 -22.18 -10.66
N LEU A 70 4.78 -22.44 -9.44
CA LEU A 70 3.69 -21.66 -8.82
C LEU A 70 4.15 -20.25 -8.44
N SER A 71 5.39 -20.11 -7.95
CA SER A 71 6.11 -18.84 -7.85
C SER A 71 6.20 -18.13 -9.21
N GLN A 72 6.45 -18.89 -10.28
CA GLN A 72 6.57 -18.35 -11.64
C GLN A 72 5.22 -17.88 -12.18
N VAL A 73 4.09 -18.50 -11.85
CA VAL A 73 2.76 -18.02 -12.29
C VAL A 73 2.38 -16.73 -11.58
N ALA A 74 2.61 -16.62 -10.27
CA ALA A 74 2.42 -15.36 -9.54
C ALA A 74 3.34 -14.25 -10.08
N LEU A 75 4.61 -14.58 -10.34
CA LEU A 75 5.57 -13.66 -10.97
C LEU A 75 5.16 -13.29 -12.40
N ASN A 76 4.75 -14.26 -13.22
CA ASN A 76 4.29 -14.04 -14.58
C ASN A 76 3.00 -13.20 -14.60
N ARG A 77 2.13 -13.34 -13.60
CA ARG A 77 0.93 -12.51 -13.43
C ARG A 77 1.29 -11.09 -12.98
N ALA A 78 2.28 -10.92 -12.11
CA ALA A 78 2.83 -9.60 -11.76
C ALA A 78 3.52 -8.90 -12.95
N ILE A 79 3.91 -9.63 -14.00
CA ILE A 79 4.49 -9.09 -15.24
C ILE A 79 3.42 -8.83 -16.32
N LEU A 80 2.20 -9.38 -16.17
CA LEU A 80 1.10 -9.11 -17.10
C LEU A 80 0.53 -7.70 -16.84
N PRO A 81 0.21 -6.93 -17.89
CA PRO A 81 -0.42 -5.64 -17.72
C PRO A 81 -1.76 -5.81 -16.96
N PRO A 82 -2.05 -4.93 -15.99
CA PRO A 82 -3.28 -5.00 -15.22
C PRO A 82 -4.50 -4.94 -16.14
N THR A 83 -5.61 -5.55 -15.70
CA THR A 83 -6.85 -5.51 -16.48
C THR A 83 -7.32 -4.07 -16.64
N GLN A 84 -7.89 -3.72 -17.81
CA GLN A 84 -8.31 -2.34 -18.14
C GLN A 84 -9.34 -1.74 -17.16
N THR A 85 -9.94 -2.56 -16.30
CA THR A 85 -10.93 -2.15 -15.29
C THR A 85 -10.37 -2.14 -13.86
N SER A 86 -9.10 -2.46 -13.68
CA SER A 86 -8.48 -2.48 -12.36
C SER A 86 -8.08 -1.07 -11.92
N LEU A 87 -8.08 -0.84 -10.61
CA LEU A 87 -7.58 0.39 -10.01
C LEU A 87 -6.10 0.63 -10.37
N GLU A 88 -5.29 -0.42 -10.46
CA GLU A 88 -3.89 -0.33 -10.91
C GLU A 88 -3.79 0.24 -12.33
N PHE A 89 -4.62 -0.23 -13.27
CA PHE A 89 -4.65 0.31 -14.64
C PHE A 89 -5.08 1.78 -14.68
N GLU A 90 -6.08 2.16 -13.88
CA GLU A 90 -6.50 3.56 -13.74
C GLU A 90 -5.34 4.44 -13.26
N LEU A 91 -4.67 4.01 -12.18
CA LEU A 91 -3.54 4.72 -11.59
C LEU A 91 -2.35 4.84 -12.56
N MET A 92 -2.07 3.78 -13.33
CA MET A 92 -1.07 3.79 -14.41
C MET A 92 -1.35 4.84 -15.49
N MET A 93 -2.62 4.97 -15.89
CA MET A 93 -3.02 5.91 -16.94
C MET A 93 -2.95 7.37 -16.45
N ARG A 94 -3.29 7.63 -15.19
CA ARG A 94 -3.37 9.00 -14.64
C ARG A 94 -2.07 9.51 -14.03
N HIS A 95 -1.26 8.61 -13.48
CA HIS A 95 -0.03 8.96 -12.77
C HIS A 95 1.20 8.33 -13.43
N PRO A 96 1.48 8.60 -14.72
CA PRO A 96 2.56 7.93 -15.46
C PRO A 96 3.96 8.18 -14.86
N LEU A 97 4.11 9.22 -14.02
CA LEU A 97 5.34 9.50 -13.28
C LEU A 97 5.54 8.53 -12.10
N ALA A 98 4.47 8.20 -11.37
CA ALA A 98 4.53 7.25 -10.25
C ALA A 98 4.39 5.79 -10.73
N TYR A 99 3.78 5.58 -11.89
CA TYR A 99 3.48 4.26 -12.47
C TYR A 99 3.99 4.13 -13.92
N PRO A 100 5.30 4.20 -14.15
CA PRO A 100 5.84 3.98 -15.49
C PRO A 100 5.60 2.51 -15.91
N THR A 101 5.45 2.27 -17.21
CA THR A 101 5.38 0.90 -17.74
C THR A 101 6.78 0.29 -17.67
N TRP A 102 7.04 -0.53 -16.66
CA TRP A 102 8.33 -1.19 -16.48
C TRP A 102 8.51 -2.30 -17.52
N ALA A 103 9.68 -2.35 -18.16
CA ALA A 103 10.05 -3.50 -18.96
C ALA A 103 10.21 -4.74 -18.06
N PRO A 104 9.89 -5.96 -18.54
CA PRO A 104 10.04 -7.18 -17.77
C PRO A 104 11.45 -7.29 -17.17
N VAL A 105 11.53 -7.34 -15.85
CA VAL A 105 12.77 -7.41 -15.10
C VAL A 105 13.38 -8.81 -15.30
N GLN A 106 14.66 -8.90 -15.69
CA GLN A 106 15.36 -10.18 -15.80
C GLN A 106 16.06 -10.50 -14.47
N PRO A 107 15.60 -11.50 -13.69
CA PRO A 107 16.12 -11.80 -12.36
C PRO A 107 17.63 -12.05 -12.34
N SER A 108 18.16 -12.66 -13.42
CA SER A 108 19.59 -12.95 -13.59
C SER A 108 20.48 -11.72 -13.77
N LYS A 109 19.89 -10.53 -13.98
CA LYS A 109 20.61 -9.26 -14.14
C LYS A 109 20.49 -8.34 -12.93
N LEU A 110 19.77 -8.74 -11.88
CA LEU A 110 19.73 -7.95 -10.65
C LEU A 110 20.93 -8.30 -9.78
N ASP A 111 21.66 -7.26 -9.40
CA ASP A 111 22.62 -7.33 -8.32
C ASP A 111 21.86 -7.26 -6.99
N LEU A 112 21.47 -8.43 -6.48
CA LEU A 112 20.74 -8.55 -5.21
C LEU A 112 21.54 -7.97 -4.05
N GLU A 113 22.87 -8.10 -4.05
CA GLU A 113 23.72 -7.53 -3.00
C GLU A 113 23.63 -6.01 -3.00
N PHE A 114 23.61 -5.38 -4.19
CA PHE A 114 23.39 -3.94 -4.31
C PHE A 114 21.99 -3.51 -3.85
N LEU A 115 20.93 -4.26 -4.18
CA LEU A 115 19.56 -3.93 -3.78
C LEU A 115 19.32 -4.04 -2.27
N LEU A 116 20.06 -4.92 -1.60
CA LEU A 116 19.98 -5.11 -0.14
C LEU A 116 20.79 -4.08 0.65
N LEU A 117 21.58 -3.23 -0.02
CA LEU A 117 22.27 -2.13 0.65
C LEU A 117 21.25 -1.11 1.18
N PRO A 118 21.48 -0.54 2.39
CA PRO A 118 20.65 0.54 2.89
C PRO A 118 20.56 1.68 1.87
N SER A 119 19.34 2.04 1.49
CA SER A 119 19.06 3.19 0.65
C SER A 119 19.50 4.46 1.39
N LYS A 120 20.63 5.05 0.97
CA LYS A 120 20.97 6.40 1.38
C LYS A 120 20.18 7.36 0.52
N ILE A 121 19.43 8.28 1.14
CA ILE A 121 18.86 9.41 0.41
C ILE A 121 20.00 10.14 -0.26
N ARG A 122 19.97 10.15 -1.60
CA ARG A 122 20.93 10.89 -2.41
C ARG A 122 20.48 12.33 -2.48
N TRP A 123 20.88 13.11 -1.48
CA TRP A 123 20.82 14.56 -1.55
C TRP A 123 21.63 15.03 -2.76
N ASP A 124 21.05 15.83 -3.63
CA ASP A 124 21.73 16.43 -4.78
C ASP A 124 22.69 17.58 -4.39
N GLY A 125 22.84 17.85 -3.10
CA GLY A 125 23.93 18.63 -2.54
C GLY A 125 23.57 19.39 -1.27
N THR A 126 22.33 19.91 -1.16
CA THR A 126 21.94 20.89 -0.13
C THR A 126 21.00 20.39 0.96
N GLY A 127 20.38 19.22 0.82
CA GLY A 127 19.33 18.73 1.72
C GLY A 127 19.60 18.80 3.23
N PRO A 128 20.74 18.27 3.73
CA PRO A 128 21.07 18.36 5.16
C PRO A 128 21.24 19.81 5.65
N THR A 129 21.65 20.71 4.77
CA THR A 129 21.86 22.13 5.05
C THR A 129 20.54 22.92 5.04
N LEU A 130 19.56 22.51 4.23
CA LEU A 130 18.23 23.13 4.17
C LEU A 130 17.46 22.96 5.49
N LEU A 131 17.62 21.82 6.15
CA LEU A 131 17.01 21.54 7.45
C LEU A 131 17.45 22.54 8.55
N LEU A 132 18.66 23.11 8.45
CA LEU A 132 19.14 24.12 9.40
C LEU A 132 18.39 25.46 9.29
N GLY A 133 17.72 25.71 8.17
CA GLY A 133 16.93 26.92 7.95
C GLY A 133 15.51 26.86 8.51
N VAL A 134 15.08 25.69 9.01
CA VAL A 134 13.71 25.49 9.50
C VAL A 134 13.57 26.00 10.93
N ASP A 135 12.57 26.85 11.14
CA ASP A 135 12.13 27.29 12.46
C ASP A 135 10.86 26.53 12.85
N ILE A 136 11.04 25.44 13.62
CA ILE A 136 9.97 24.49 13.94
C ILE A 136 8.84 25.13 14.76
N SER A 137 9.16 26.20 15.50
CA SER A 137 8.20 26.94 16.33
C SER A 137 7.03 27.56 15.53
N ARG A 138 7.19 27.67 14.21
CA ARG A 138 6.13 28.15 13.29
C ARG A 138 5.11 27.07 12.95
N TRP A 139 5.48 25.81 13.12
CA TRP A 139 4.72 24.67 12.62
C TRP A 139 3.96 23.92 13.72
N THR A 140 4.45 23.97 14.96
CA THR A 140 3.89 23.24 16.11
C THR A 140 3.97 24.06 17.38
N ASP A 141 2.98 23.88 18.26
CA ASP A 141 2.98 24.41 19.62
C ASP A 141 3.65 23.46 20.64
N VAL A 142 4.04 22.25 20.22
CA VAL A 142 4.78 21.28 21.05
C VAL A 142 6.17 21.85 21.35
N PRO A 143 6.58 21.95 22.64
CA PRO A 143 7.79 22.65 23.03
C PRO A 143 9.05 21.81 22.76
N ILE A 144 9.52 21.82 21.52
CA ILE A 144 10.76 21.16 21.09
C ILE A 144 11.78 22.18 20.56
N THR A 145 13.04 21.76 20.49
CA THR A 145 14.10 22.54 19.87
C THR A 145 14.18 22.27 18.37
N ASN A 146 14.78 23.20 17.61
CA ASN A 146 15.03 22.97 16.19
C ASN A 146 15.97 21.77 15.99
N GLU A 147 16.96 21.58 16.87
CA GLU A 147 17.88 20.44 16.82
C GLU A 147 17.14 19.11 16.93
N PHE A 148 16.18 19.00 17.85
CA PHE A 148 15.34 17.81 17.98
C PHE A 148 14.51 17.61 16.70
N SER A 149 13.93 18.68 16.15
CA SER A 149 13.12 18.60 14.94
C SER A 149 13.90 18.10 13.72
N ILE A 150 15.15 18.55 13.60
CA ILE A 150 16.06 18.14 12.53
C ILE A 150 16.40 16.65 12.68
N ALA A 151 16.69 16.20 13.91
CA ALA A 151 16.98 14.80 14.18
C ALA A 151 15.80 13.88 13.84
N VAL A 152 14.57 14.27 14.22
CA VAL A 152 13.35 13.52 13.89
C VAL A 152 13.10 13.47 12.39
N LEU A 153 13.24 14.60 11.69
CA LEU A 153 13.08 14.65 10.23
C LEU A 153 14.15 13.80 9.52
N GLN A 154 15.40 13.84 9.96
CA GLN A 154 16.46 13.01 9.42
C GLN A 154 16.17 11.53 9.61
N LEU A 155 15.74 11.14 10.82
CA LEU A 155 15.35 9.76 11.10
C LEU A 155 14.21 9.32 10.18
N TYR A 156 13.11 10.07 10.13
CA TYR A 156 11.97 9.81 9.24
C TYR A 156 12.40 9.59 7.78
N LEU A 157 13.27 10.47 7.29
CA LEU A 157 13.78 10.39 5.92
C LEU A 157 14.62 9.11 5.70
N GLU A 158 15.42 8.70 6.68
CA GLU A 158 16.24 7.50 6.58
C GLU A 158 15.46 6.19 6.78
N THR A 159 14.42 6.19 7.63
CA THR A 159 13.73 4.96 8.05
C THR A 159 12.37 4.77 7.40
N ASP A 160 11.54 5.82 7.38
CA ASP A 160 10.12 5.70 7.06
C ASP A 160 9.80 6.13 5.64
N HIS A 161 10.41 7.21 5.16
CA HIS A 161 10.19 7.71 3.81
C HIS A 161 10.42 6.65 2.73
N PRO A 162 11.47 5.78 2.82
CA PRO A 162 11.65 4.71 1.84
C PRO A 162 10.51 3.69 1.80
N LEU A 163 9.75 3.54 2.89
CA LEU A 163 8.63 2.59 3.02
C LEU A 163 7.28 3.24 2.75
N MET A 164 7.09 4.48 3.21
CA MET A 164 5.85 5.25 3.08
C MET A 164 6.14 6.69 2.63
N PRO A 165 6.54 6.90 1.36
CA PRO A 165 6.87 8.22 0.83
C PRO A 165 5.60 9.03 0.55
N LEU A 166 4.80 9.35 1.57
CA LEU A 166 3.49 10.02 1.39
C LEU A 166 3.59 11.41 0.76
N ILE A 167 4.75 12.07 0.91
CA ILE A 167 5.04 13.40 0.37
C ILE A 167 6.42 13.40 -0.27
N ASP A 168 6.54 14.15 -1.36
CA ASP A 168 7.83 14.39 -2.01
C ASP A 168 8.76 15.19 -1.11
N VAL A 169 10.01 14.74 -0.94
CA VAL A 169 10.96 15.36 -0.01
C VAL A 169 11.27 16.80 -0.41
N ASP A 170 11.41 17.08 -1.70
CA ASP A 170 11.75 18.42 -2.18
C ASP A 170 10.59 19.38 -1.88
N LEU A 171 9.35 18.95 -2.17
CA LEU A 171 8.15 19.74 -1.88
C LEU A 171 7.91 19.94 -0.38
N LEU A 172 8.19 18.93 0.44
CA LEU A 172 8.12 19.05 1.91
C LEU A 172 9.11 20.10 2.43
N LEU A 173 10.37 20.06 1.97
CA LEU A 173 11.41 20.98 2.40
C LEU A 173 11.12 22.41 1.92
N ASP A 174 10.71 22.57 0.66
CA ASP A 174 10.27 23.86 0.12
C ASP A 174 9.06 24.41 0.88
N GLY A 175 8.12 23.55 1.27
CA GLY A 175 6.99 23.92 2.10
C GLY A 175 7.38 24.34 3.52
N LEU A 176 8.30 23.61 4.17
CA LEU A 176 8.81 23.94 5.51
C LEU A 176 9.52 25.30 5.55
N LEU A 177 10.29 25.63 4.50
CA LEU A 177 11.04 26.88 4.41
C LEU A 177 10.18 28.05 3.90
N GLY A 178 9.34 27.79 2.89
CA GLY A 178 8.55 28.79 2.19
C GLY A 178 7.15 29.03 2.74
N GLN A 179 6.66 28.17 3.65
CA GLN A 179 5.27 28.17 4.13
C GLN A 179 4.25 28.12 2.97
N ASN A 180 4.44 27.15 2.06
CA ASN A 180 3.56 26.94 0.92
C ASN A 180 2.58 25.76 1.16
N GLU A 181 1.77 25.45 0.16
CA GLU A 181 0.70 24.45 0.21
C GLU A 181 1.17 22.99 0.44
N PHE A 182 2.45 22.69 0.21
CA PHE A 182 3.00 21.34 0.40
C PHE A 182 3.38 21.04 1.85
N CYS A 183 3.31 22.03 2.75
CA CYS A 183 3.51 21.83 4.18
C CYS A 183 2.41 22.52 5.01
N SER A 184 2.00 21.88 6.10
CA SER A 184 0.97 22.41 6.99
C SER A 184 1.27 22.01 8.44
N ARG A 185 0.73 22.77 9.40
CA ARG A 185 0.89 22.46 10.83
C ARG A 185 0.39 21.06 11.18
N ILE A 186 -0.74 20.64 10.59
CA ILE A 186 -1.30 19.30 10.80
C ILE A 186 -0.36 18.22 10.27
N LEU A 187 0.23 18.45 9.09
CA LEU A 187 1.19 17.52 8.51
C LEU A 187 2.42 17.38 9.40
N VAL A 188 3.04 18.49 9.80
CA VAL A 188 4.24 18.46 10.65
C VAL A 188 3.94 17.70 11.95
N SER A 189 2.81 18.01 12.59
CA SER A 189 2.41 17.35 13.83
C SER A 189 2.17 15.86 13.64
N ALA A 190 1.45 15.45 12.59
CA ALA A 190 1.15 14.04 12.33
C ALA A 190 2.40 13.24 11.92
N LEU A 191 3.27 13.81 11.08
CA LEU A 191 4.55 13.21 10.69
C LEU A 191 5.44 13.01 11.91
N PHE A 192 5.55 14.02 12.78
CA PHE A 192 6.36 13.91 13.99
C PHE A 192 5.77 12.91 14.99
N ALA A 193 4.44 12.80 15.09
CA ALA A 193 3.79 11.77 15.89
C ALA A 193 4.20 10.36 15.45
N TRP A 194 4.24 10.13 14.13
CA TRP A 194 4.71 8.87 13.54
C TRP A 194 6.21 8.66 13.77
N ALA A 195 7.03 9.64 13.40
CA ALA A 195 8.49 9.55 13.42
C ALA A 195 9.06 9.44 14.85
N CYS A 196 8.39 10.01 15.85
CA CYS A 196 8.78 9.86 17.27
C CYS A 196 8.37 8.48 17.85
N GLY A 197 7.69 7.63 17.08
CA GLY A 197 7.29 6.28 17.48
C GLY A 197 8.46 5.33 17.75
N TYR A 198 9.66 5.64 17.25
CA TYR A 198 10.89 4.85 17.46
C TYR A 198 11.51 5.07 18.85
N ALA A 199 10.74 4.74 19.89
CA ALA A 199 11.11 4.83 21.31
C ALA A 199 12.37 4.02 21.69
N VAL A 200 12.80 3.09 20.84
CA VAL A 200 14.00 2.25 21.06
C VAL A 200 15.27 3.10 21.21
N PHE A 201 15.30 4.31 20.65
CA PHE A 201 16.45 5.21 20.72
C PHE A 201 16.33 6.30 21.80
N GLU A 202 15.12 6.69 22.19
CA GLU A 202 14.91 7.73 23.22
C GLU A 202 13.52 7.62 23.88
N PRO A 203 13.42 7.17 25.15
CA PRO A 203 12.14 7.01 25.84
C PRO A 203 11.34 8.31 26.01
N GLU A 204 12.02 9.46 26.05
CA GLU A 204 11.38 10.78 26.12
C GLU A 204 10.66 11.14 24.81
N ALA A 205 11.11 10.60 23.66
CA ALA A 205 10.49 10.82 22.37
C ALA A 205 9.07 10.23 22.30
N THR A 206 8.75 9.19 23.09
CA THR A 206 7.39 8.64 23.17
C THR A 206 6.39 9.67 23.72
N VAL A 207 6.77 10.41 24.77
CA VAL A 207 5.90 11.43 25.37
C VAL A 207 5.71 12.59 24.39
N ILE A 208 6.78 12.99 23.72
CA ILE A 208 6.76 14.05 22.71
C ILE A 208 5.90 13.62 21.50
N GLY A 209 6.05 12.38 21.02
CA GLY A 209 5.25 11.81 19.94
C GLY A 209 3.75 11.78 20.26
N HIS A 210 3.39 11.43 21.51
CA HIS A 210 2.00 11.54 21.96
C HIS A 210 1.49 13.00 22.01
N ALA A 211 2.33 13.96 22.38
CA ALA A 211 1.95 15.37 22.34
C ALA A 211 1.66 15.83 20.90
N PHE A 212 2.52 15.46 19.95
CA PHE A 212 2.31 15.69 18.52
C PHE A 212 1.04 15.03 17.99
N TYR A 213 0.78 13.80 18.42
CA TYR A 213 -0.42 13.06 18.03
C TYR A 213 -1.70 13.80 18.48
N ASN A 214 -1.72 14.27 19.72
CA ASN A 214 -2.85 15.04 20.24
C ASN A 214 -3.00 16.40 19.54
N GLU A 215 -1.90 17.11 19.27
CA GLU A 215 -1.94 18.36 18.51
C GLU A 215 -2.50 18.13 17.10
N ALA A 216 -2.01 17.11 16.39
CA ALA A 216 -2.47 16.77 15.05
C ALA A 216 -3.97 16.44 15.02
N LYS A 217 -4.49 15.72 16.03
CA LYS A 217 -5.93 15.43 16.16
C LYS A 217 -6.77 16.70 16.34
N GLU A 218 -6.33 17.60 17.21
CA GLU A 218 -7.04 18.87 17.44
C GLU A 218 -6.99 19.78 16.20
N LEU A 219 -5.86 19.82 15.49
CA LEU A 219 -5.74 20.51 14.22
C LEU A 219 -6.66 19.90 13.16
N TRP A 220 -6.70 18.56 13.05
CA TRP A 220 -7.60 17.87 12.12
C TRP A 220 -9.06 18.20 12.37
N LYS A 221 -9.48 18.14 13.63
CA LYS A 221 -10.84 18.48 14.04
C LYS A 221 -11.22 19.90 13.63
N LYS A 222 -10.35 20.88 13.88
CA LYS A 222 -10.56 22.27 13.48
C LYS A 222 -10.64 22.43 11.96
N THR A 223 -9.77 21.75 11.22
CA THR A 223 -9.77 21.76 9.75
C THR A 223 -11.10 21.22 9.21
N LYS A 224 -11.62 20.12 9.78
CA LYS A 224 -12.94 19.57 9.44
C LYS A 224 -14.08 20.54 9.74
N GLU A 225 -14.10 21.12 10.94
CA GLU A 225 -15.12 22.09 11.35
C GLU A 225 -15.12 23.34 10.46
N ALA A 226 -13.95 23.81 10.06
CA ALA A 226 -13.77 24.94 9.17
C ALA A 226 -14.11 24.66 7.70
N ARG A 227 -14.30 23.38 7.31
CA ARG A 227 -14.47 22.94 5.92
C ARG A 227 -13.40 23.52 4.99
N ALA A 228 -12.15 23.48 5.45
CA ALA A 228 -11.02 23.94 4.66
C ALA A 228 -10.91 23.13 3.36
N ALA A 229 -10.29 23.72 2.34
CA ALA A 229 -10.01 23.00 1.10
C ALA A 229 -9.08 21.81 1.38
N ASP A 230 -9.34 20.70 0.70
CA ASP A 230 -8.48 19.53 0.77
C ASP A 230 -7.17 19.82 0.03
N HIS A 231 -6.07 19.39 0.62
CA HIS A 231 -4.74 19.47 0.03
C HIS A 231 -4.07 18.11 0.18
N VAL A 232 -3.16 17.77 -0.74
CA VAL A 232 -2.40 16.51 -0.70
C VAL A 232 -1.66 16.35 0.63
N CYS A 233 -1.10 17.43 1.19
CA CYS A 233 -0.40 17.41 2.49
C CYS A 233 -1.35 17.04 3.66
N THR A 234 -2.63 17.42 3.58
CA THR A 234 -3.65 17.07 4.59
C THR A 234 -4.00 15.59 4.52
N VAL A 235 -4.10 15.03 3.31
CA VAL A 235 -4.31 13.58 3.13
C VAL A 235 -3.14 12.80 3.73
N ALA A 236 -1.90 13.21 3.47
CA ALA A 236 -0.72 12.59 4.08
C ALA A 236 -0.73 12.71 5.61
N ALA A 237 -1.15 13.85 6.15
CA ALA A 237 -1.28 14.05 7.59
C ALA A 237 -2.29 13.08 8.22
N VAL A 238 -3.46 12.89 7.60
CA VAL A 238 -4.48 11.95 8.08
C VAL A 238 -4.02 10.50 7.93
N GLN A 239 -3.26 10.17 6.88
CA GLN A 239 -2.63 8.86 6.77
C GLN A 239 -1.61 8.62 7.90
N TYR A 240 -0.78 9.62 8.26
CA TYR A 240 0.12 9.50 9.42
C TYR A 240 -0.64 9.33 10.74
N LEU A 241 -1.74 10.06 10.94
CA LEU A 241 -2.64 9.86 12.09
C LEU A 241 -3.19 8.44 12.13
N LEU A 242 -3.65 7.92 10.99
CA LEU A 242 -4.16 6.56 10.85
C LEU A 242 -3.12 5.52 11.27
N VAL A 243 -1.93 5.53 10.68
CA VAL A 243 -0.90 4.52 10.97
C VAL A 243 -0.36 4.65 12.40
N THR A 244 -0.30 5.87 12.95
CA THR A 244 0.09 6.11 14.34
C THR A 244 -0.96 5.56 15.30
N ALA A 245 -2.26 5.77 15.02
CA ALA A 245 -3.36 5.23 15.82
C ALA A 245 -3.34 3.70 15.88
N VAL A 246 -3.12 3.06 14.72
CA VAL A 246 -3.00 1.60 14.61
C VAL A 246 -1.79 1.10 15.39
N SER A 247 -0.63 1.70 15.18
CA SER A 247 0.64 1.23 15.77
C SER A 247 0.71 1.44 17.29
N SER A 248 0.06 2.50 17.81
CA SER A 248 -0.01 2.78 19.25
C SER A 248 -1.18 2.11 19.96
N GLY A 249 -2.06 1.42 19.22
CA GLY A 249 -3.24 0.76 19.79
C GLY A 249 -4.26 1.74 20.37
N ALA A 250 -4.44 2.91 19.75
CA ALA A 250 -5.27 4.01 20.25
C ALA A 250 -6.80 3.77 20.16
N GLY A 251 -7.24 2.52 20.04
CA GLY A 251 -8.64 2.13 19.93
C GLY A 251 -9.18 2.25 18.51
N ALA A 252 -10.49 2.46 18.36
CA ALA A 252 -11.18 2.43 17.06
C ALA A 252 -11.12 3.75 16.26
N GLU A 253 -10.38 4.76 16.74
CA GLU A 253 -10.31 6.08 16.08
C GLU A 253 -9.66 6.04 14.69
N TYR A 254 -8.83 5.03 14.41
CA TYR A 254 -8.28 4.80 13.07
C TYR A 254 -9.39 4.60 12.02
N VAL A 255 -10.57 4.08 12.41
CA VAL A 255 -11.69 3.90 11.47
C VAL A 255 -12.23 5.24 10.99
N GLU A 256 -12.27 6.25 11.88
CA GLU A 256 -12.69 7.60 11.51
C GLU A 256 -11.66 8.25 10.58
N PHE A 257 -10.36 8.13 10.89
CA PHE A 257 -9.31 8.65 10.01
C PHE A 257 -9.32 7.98 8.64
N LEU A 258 -9.58 6.68 8.57
CA LEU A 258 -9.68 5.96 7.30
C LEU A 258 -10.86 6.47 6.46
N GLY A 259 -12.03 6.66 7.08
CA GLY A 259 -13.20 7.23 6.40
C GLY A 259 -12.94 8.63 5.86
N ASP A 260 -12.38 9.50 6.70
CA ASP A 260 -11.98 10.86 6.37
C ASP A 260 -10.96 10.90 5.21
N LEU A 261 -9.94 10.04 5.29
CA LEU A 261 -8.89 9.90 4.28
C LEU A 261 -9.46 9.51 2.92
N LEU A 262 -10.33 8.50 2.88
CA LEU A 262 -10.96 8.02 1.65
C LEU A 262 -11.87 9.10 1.04
N GLU A 263 -12.60 9.84 1.86
CA GLU A 263 -13.44 10.93 1.39
C GLU A 263 -12.62 12.07 0.77
N MET A 264 -11.56 12.52 1.45
CA MET A 264 -10.64 13.54 0.91
C MET A 264 -9.97 13.06 -0.39
N SER A 265 -9.50 11.81 -0.41
CA SER A 265 -8.81 11.26 -1.58
C SER A 265 -9.71 11.18 -2.80
N ARG A 266 -11.01 10.90 -2.61
CA ARG A 266 -12.02 10.95 -3.67
C ARG A 266 -12.25 12.38 -4.16
N ARG A 267 -12.35 13.36 -3.25
CA ARG A 267 -12.56 14.78 -3.62
C ARG A 267 -11.35 15.39 -4.33
N LEU A 268 -10.15 14.92 -4.00
CA LEU A 268 -8.90 15.30 -4.68
C LEU A 268 -8.61 14.50 -5.94
N GLU A 269 -9.49 13.55 -6.30
CA GLU A 269 -9.33 12.71 -7.47
C GLU A 269 -7.95 12.02 -7.46
N LEU A 270 -7.65 11.29 -6.38
CA LEU A 270 -6.44 10.47 -6.26
C LEU A 270 -6.65 9.06 -6.82
N PHE A 271 -7.89 8.56 -6.84
CA PHE A 271 -8.26 7.23 -7.33
C PHE A 271 -9.78 7.13 -7.54
N ASN A 272 -10.23 6.12 -8.33
CA ASN A 272 -11.61 5.85 -8.73
C ASN A 272 -12.26 6.96 -9.58
N ILE A 273 -11.53 7.48 -10.57
CA ILE A 273 -11.97 8.54 -11.46
C ILE A 273 -12.43 7.96 -12.79
N ASP A 274 -13.52 8.49 -13.33
CA ASP A 274 -14.08 8.01 -14.60
C ASP A 274 -13.07 8.27 -15.75
N PRO A 275 -12.74 7.25 -16.58
CA PRO A 275 -11.81 7.39 -17.70
C PRO A 275 -12.19 8.46 -18.72
N SER A 276 -13.46 8.90 -18.74
CA SER A 276 -13.96 9.96 -19.62
C SER A 276 -13.66 11.39 -19.14
N GLN A 277 -13.22 11.58 -17.90
CA GLN A 277 -12.94 12.91 -17.31
C GLN A 277 -11.51 13.44 -17.58
N THR A 278 -10.70 12.71 -18.36
CA THR A 278 -9.24 12.64 -18.14
C THR A 278 -8.34 13.67 -18.87
N LEU A 279 -8.81 14.81 -19.37
CA LEU A 279 -7.91 15.71 -20.14
C LEU A 279 -8.04 17.23 -19.93
N GLU A 280 -9.10 17.73 -19.31
CA GLU A 280 -9.30 19.19 -19.22
C GLU A 280 -8.79 19.81 -17.91
N ASP A 281 -8.91 19.12 -16.78
CA ASP A 281 -8.50 19.66 -15.46
C ASP A 281 -6.99 19.55 -15.18
N ASP A 282 -6.29 18.62 -15.82
CA ASP A 282 -4.85 18.38 -15.63
C ASP A 282 -3.95 19.45 -16.30
N VAL A 283 -4.55 20.35 -17.09
CA VAL A 283 -3.85 21.41 -17.83
C VAL A 283 -3.49 22.60 -16.93
N ASP A 284 -4.27 22.84 -15.86
CA ASP A 284 -4.06 23.97 -14.94
C ASP A 284 -3.16 23.59 -13.74
N ASP A 285 -2.89 22.30 -13.56
CA ASP A 285 -2.19 21.78 -12.40
C ASP A 285 -0.67 21.87 -12.56
N SER A 286 0.01 22.49 -11.59
CA SER A 286 1.47 22.69 -11.66
C SER A 286 2.18 21.33 -11.73
N ALA A 287 3.40 21.30 -12.28
CA ALA A 287 4.18 20.06 -12.34
C ALA A 287 4.39 19.46 -10.93
N ASP A 288 4.54 20.31 -9.92
CA ASP A 288 4.70 19.92 -8.52
C ASP A 288 3.42 19.35 -7.94
N HIS A 289 2.26 19.94 -8.27
CA HIS A 289 0.97 19.43 -7.81
C HIS A 289 0.67 18.04 -8.39
N ARG A 290 0.93 17.84 -9.68
CA ARG A 290 0.80 16.52 -10.32
C ARG A 290 1.78 15.50 -9.74
N ARG A 291 3.02 15.89 -9.44
CA ARG A 291 4.01 15.04 -8.76
C ARG A 291 3.50 14.63 -7.37
N ALA A 292 3.03 15.58 -6.57
CA ALA A 292 2.50 15.32 -5.23
C ALA A 292 1.28 14.39 -5.26
N LYS A 293 0.29 14.66 -6.12
CA LYS A 293 -0.90 13.81 -6.29
C LYS A 293 -0.54 12.39 -6.72
N SER A 294 0.36 12.25 -7.71
CA SER A 294 0.79 10.95 -8.21
C SER A 294 1.47 10.11 -7.14
N GLN A 295 2.36 10.73 -6.36
CA GLN A 295 3.10 10.05 -5.31
C GLN A 295 2.17 9.59 -4.18
N ILE A 296 1.32 10.48 -3.65
CA ILE A 296 0.43 10.10 -2.55
C ILE A 296 -0.58 9.04 -2.99
N ALA A 297 -1.10 9.11 -4.22
CA ALA A 297 -2.04 8.12 -4.75
C ALA A 297 -1.40 6.73 -4.77
N TRP A 298 -0.12 6.63 -5.15
CA TRP A 298 0.64 5.38 -5.07
C TRP A 298 0.78 4.84 -3.66
N VAL A 299 1.25 5.65 -2.73
CA VAL A 299 1.45 5.18 -1.37
C VAL A 299 0.12 4.75 -0.75
N LEU A 300 -0.96 5.50 -0.95
CA LEU A 300 -2.29 5.12 -0.47
C LEU A 300 -2.78 3.81 -1.08
N PHE A 301 -2.62 3.61 -2.39
CA PHE A 301 -2.95 2.34 -3.03
C PHE A 301 -2.21 1.18 -2.35
N THR A 302 -0.89 1.32 -2.13
CA THR A 302 -0.10 0.28 -1.47
C THR A 302 -0.54 0.03 -0.03
N CYS A 303 -0.82 1.08 0.75
CA CYS A 303 -1.25 0.93 2.14
C CYS A 303 -2.66 0.36 2.30
N LEU A 304 -3.56 0.61 1.34
CA LEU A 304 -4.96 0.17 1.40
C LEU A 304 -5.19 -1.22 0.82
N THR A 305 -4.23 -1.75 0.05
CA THR A 305 -4.34 -3.06 -0.63
C THR A 305 -3.36 -4.12 -0.11
N ALA A 306 -2.39 -3.74 0.73
CA ALA A 306 -1.54 -4.65 1.48
C ALA A 306 -2.29 -5.36 2.61
#